data_AF-A0A409YRZ7-F1
#
_entry.id   AF-A0A409YRZ7-F1
#
_cell.length_a   1.000
_cell.length_b   1.000
_cell.length_c   1.000
_cell.angle_alpha   90.00
_cell.angle_beta   90.00
_cell.angle_gamma   90.00
#
_symmetry.space_group_name_H-M   'P 1'
#
loop_
_entity.id
_entity.type
_entity.pdbx_description
1 polymer ?
#
loop_
_entity_poly.entity_id
_entity_poly.type
_entity_poly.pdbx_seq_one_letter_code
_entity_poly.pdbx_strand_id
1 'polypeptide(L)'
;MSATENTVGAVSKETVGAAKTDEVDDAFELYDLRVEVICPPGARIMCGAKPGDHFLLHGEMMYLPPNQGISIYSLASVLPLLAAKQRITDANDWMSTDAEVACPDPGCGSRLRVERVGRRRFRHGEVSVVELRRGRGEKEEK
;
A
#
# COMPACT_ATOMS: atom_id res chain seq x y z
N MET A 1 4.77 -36.37 -70.05
CA MET A 1 4.44 -35.03 -70.60
C MET A 1 3.94 -34.20 -69.42
N SER A 2 4.87 -33.70 -68.60
CA SER A 2 5.45 -32.35 -68.66
C SER A 2 4.47 -31.26 -68.24
N ALA A 3 4.61 -30.80 -66.99
CA ALA A 3 4.27 -29.46 -66.55
C ALA A 3 5.41 -29.07 -65.57
N THR A 4 6.51 -28.52 -66.09
CA THR A 4 6.86 -27.10 -66.07
C THR A 4 6.90 -26.49 -64.68
N GLU A 5 8.13 -26.30 -64.19
CA GLU A 5 8.51 -25.39 -63.12
C GLU A 5 8.01 -23.97 -63.39
N ASN A 6 7.66 -23.23 -62.34
CA ASN A 6 8.13 -21.85 -62.23
C ASN A 6 8.18 -21.38 -60.78
N THR A 7 9.35 -20.89 -60.40
CA THR A 7 9.73 -20.38 -59.08
C THR A 7 9.77 -18.86 -59.14
N VAL A 8 9.00 -18.17 -58.29
CA VAL A 8 9.27 -16.80 -57.79
C VAL A 8 8.49 -16.70 -56.46
N GLY A 9 9.10 -16.59 -55.28
CA GLY A 9 9.99 -15.51 -54.86
C GLY A 9 9.17 -14.39 -54.22
N ALA A 10 8.72 -14.56 -52.96
CA ALA A 10 8.11 -13.48 -52.19
C ALA A 10 8.65 -13.48 -50.75
N VAL A 11 9.55 -12.50 -50.57
CA VAL A 11 10.26 -12.03 -49.37
C VAL A 11 9.49 -12.22 -48.05
N SER A 12 10.14 -12.92 -47.13
CA SER A 12 9.83 -12.91 -45.70
C SER A 12 9.94 -11.49 -45.15
N LYS A 13 8.83 -10.90 -44.71
CA LYS A 13 8.84 -9.71 -43.86
C LYS A 13 9.44 -10.08 -42.51
N GLU A 14 10.70 -9.73 -42.30
CA GLU A 14 11.25 -9.56 -40.97
C GLU A 14 10.33 -8.63 -40.19
N THR A 15 9.72 -9.17 -39.14
CA THR A 15 9.02 -8.36 -38.16
C THR A 15 10.12 -7.69 -37.35
N VAL A 16 10.40 -6.44 -37.69
CA VAL A 16 11.24 -5.52 -36.92
C VAL A 16 10.83 -5.65 -35.46
N GLY A 17 11.79 -6.10 -34.64
CA GLY A 17 11.62 -6.19 -33.20
C GLY A 17 11.11 -4.87 -32.68
N ALA A 18 9.95 -4.90 -32.02
CA ALA A 18 9.46 -3.76 -31.28
C ALA A 18 10.56 -3.34 -30.31
N ALA A 19 11.12 -2.15 -30.55
CA ALA A 19 11.98 -1.49 -29.59
C ALA A 19 11.20 -1.46 -28.27
N LYS A 20 11.77 -2.09 -27.23
CA LYS A 20 11.29 -1.90 -25.86
C LYS A 20 11.24 -0.40 -25.64
N THR A 21 10.05 0.19 -25.60
CA THR A 21 9.85 1.49 -24.98
C THR A 21 10.47 1.39 -23.60
N ASP A 22 11.37 2.30 -23.26
CA ASP A 22 11.85 2.49 -21.90
C ASP A 22 10.61 2.76 -21.03
N GLU A 23 10.00 1.68 -20.55
CA GLU A 23 8.84 1.74 -19.67
C GLU A 23 9.34 2.44 -18.42
N VAL A 24 8.84 3.66 -18.24
CA VAL A 24 9.12 4.49 -17.10
C VAL A 24 8.78 3.66 -15.86
N ASP A 25 9.78 3.31 -15.04
CA ASP A 25 9.50 2.64 -13.75
C ASP A 25 8.67 3.60 -12.90
N ASP A 26 7.40 3.26 -12.78
CA ASP A 26 6.35 4.00 -12.09
C ASP A 26 5.98 3.31 -10.76
N ALA A 27 6.83 2.39 -10.31
CA ALA A 27 6.58 1.64 -9.11
C ALA A 27 6.87 2.43 -7.84
N PHE A 28 6.08 2.12 -6.81
CA PHE A 28 6.32 2.59 -5.45
C PHE A 28 5.94 1.48 -4.47
N GLU A 29 6.33 1.65 -3.21
CA GLU A 29 6.02 0.69 -2.15
C GLU A 29 5.24 1.34 -1.02
N LEU A 30 4.35 0.55 -0.42
CA LEU A 30 3.69 0.85 0.83
C LEU A 30 3.91 -0.31 1.80
N TYR A 31 3.89 -0.02 3.09
CA TYR A 31 3.76 -1.05 4.10
C TYR A 31 2.32 -1.53 4.22
N ASP A 32 2.15 -2.85 4.29
CA ASP A 32 0.94 -3.43 4.85
C ASP A 32 1.00 -3.27 6.37
N LEU A 33 -0.14 -2.97 6.99
CA LEU A 33 -0.23 -2.72 8.43
C LEU A 33 -1.07 -3.80 9.12
N ARG A 34 -0.67 -4.13 10.34
CA ARG A 34 -1.52 -4.77 11.34
C ARG A 34 -1.85 -3.72 12.39
N VAL A 35 -3.13 -3.56 12.70
CA VAL A 35 -3.57 -2.68 13.77
C VAL A 35 -4.26 -3.51 14.83
N GLU A 36 -3.66 -3.59 16.00
CA GLU A 36 -4.10 -4.47 17.08
C GLU A 36 -4.55 -3.66 18.30
N VAL A 37 -5.64 -4.11 18.94
CA VAL A 37 -6.14 -3.51 20.16
C VAL A 37 -5.32 -3.99 21.36
N ILE A 38 -4.79 -3.03 22.10
CA ILE A 38 -4.15 -3.24 23.41
C ILE A 38 -5.13 -2.83 24.50
N CYS A 39 -5.44 -3.78 25.37
CA CYS A 39 -6.28 -3.57 26.55
C CYS A 39 -5.42 -3.67 27.82
N PRO A 40 -5.40 -2.66 28.70
CA PRO A 40 -4.69 -2.76 29.96
C PRO A 40 -5.25 -3.92 30.82
N PRO A 41 -4.39 -4.73 31.47
CA PRO A 41 -4.85 -5.83 32.30
C PRO A 41 -5.81 -5.37 33.41
N GLY A 42 -6.94 -6.07 33.54
CA GLY A 42 -7.95 -5.76 34.56
C GLY A 42 -8.76 -4.49 34.34
N ALA A 43 -8.51 -3.72 33.28
CA ALA A 43 -9.28 -2.52 32.97
C ALA A 43 -10.65 -2.87 32.34
N ARG A 44 -11.67 -2.08 32.69
CA ARG A 44 -12.96 -2.12 32.01
C ARG A 44 -12.87 -1.38 30.68
N ILE A 45 -13.08 -2.08 29.58
CA ILE A 45 -13.06 -1.50 28.23
C ILE A 45 -14.46 -1.05 27.82
N MET A 46 -14.62 0.24 27.55
CA MET A 46 -15.91 0.87 27.24
C MET A 46 -16.31 0.76 25.77
N CYS A 47 -15.33 0.73 24.86
CA CYS A 47 -15.57 0.66 23.42
C CYS A 47 -15.93 -0.76 22.92
N GLY A 48 -16.04 -1.75 23.82
CA GLY A 48 -16.37 -3.13 23.49
C GLY A 48 -15.22 -3.94 22.87
N ALA A 49 -14.04 -3.33 22.73
CA ALA A 49 -12.86 -4.00 22.19
C ALA A 49 -12.33 -5.05 23.17
N LYS A 50 -11.72 -6.10 22.61
CA LYS A 50 -11.14 -7.22 23.36
C LYS A 50 -9.64 -7.33 23.08
N PRO A 51 -8.85 -7.86 24.03
CA PRO A 51 -7.44 -8.15 23.77
C PRO A 51 -7.27 -9.02 22.52
N GLY A 52 -6.39 -8.60 21.60
CA GLY A 52 -6.11 -9.32 20.35
C GLY A 52 -7.05 -9.03 19.19
N ASP A 53 -8.12 -8.26 19.40
CA ASP A 53 -8.91 -7.74 18.28
C ASP A 53 -7.99 -6.93 17.35
N HIS A 54 -8.06 -7.18 16.05
CA HIS A 54 -7.19 -6.51 15.09
C HIS A 54 -7.80 -6.39 13.70
N PHE A 55 -7.25 -5.53 12.86
CA PHE A 55 -7.47 -5.55 11.42
C PHE A 55 -6.14 -5.53 10.66
N LEU A 56 -6.18 -6.05 9.44
CA LEU A 56 -5.07 -5.93 8.50
C LEU A 56 -5.42 -4.86 7.47
N LEU A 57 -4.44 -4.05 7.09
CA LEU A 57 -4.53 -3.11 6.00
C LEU A 57 -3.54 -3.52 4.93
N HIS A 58 -4.04 -4.08 3.83
CA HIS A 58 -3.24 -4.49 2.69
C HIS A 58 -3.46 -3.52 1.54
N GLY A 59 -2.46 -2.67 1.27
CA GLY A 59 -2.71 -1.49 0.44
C GLY A 59 -3.82 -0.63 1.01
N GLU A 60 -4.86 -0.36 0.23
CA GLU A 60 -6.04 0.40 0.66
C GLU A 60 -7.16 -0.45 1.28
N MET A 61 -7.00 -1.77 1.29
CA MET A 61 -8.06 -2.71 1.69
C MET A 61 -7.91 -3.14 3.15
N MET A 62 -8.97 -2.91 3.93
CA MET A 62 -9.06 -3.30 5.33
C MET A 62 -9.73 -4.66 5.48
N TYR A 63 -9.13 -5.56 6.26
CA TYR A 63 -9.63 -6.91 6.53
C TYR A 63 -9.78 -7.15 8.02
N LEU A 64 -10.96 -7.61 8.42
CA LEU A 64 -11.26 -8.04 9.78
C LEU A 64 -11.28 -9.58 9.85
N PRO A 65 -10.85 -10.18 10.97
CA PRO A 65 -11.11 -11.59 11.25
C PRO A 65 -12.61 -11.91 11.25
N PRO A 66 -13.01 -13.15 10.93
CA PRO A 66 -14.41 -13.55 10.95
C PRO A 66 -15.09 -13.26 12.30
N ASN A 67 -16.28 -12.68 12.25
CA ASN A 67 -17.10 -12.34 13.42
C ASN A 67 -16.46 -11.34 14.39
N GLN A 68 -15.41 -10.62 13.99
CA GLN A 68 -14.81 -9.58 14.80
C GLN A 68 -15.34 -8.21 14.38
N GLY A 69 -15.82 -7.44 15.35
CA GLY A 69 -16.11 -6.02 15.17
C GLY A 69 -14.96 -5.15 15.68
N ILE A 70 -14.85 -3.94 15.15
CA ILE A 70 -14.05 -2.87 15.76
C ILE A 70 -14.97 -1.67 15.95
N SER A 71 -14.85 -1.02 17.10
CA SER A 71 -15.60 0.21 17.37
C SER A 71 -15.27 1.26 16.31
N ILE A 72 -16.30 1.79 15.65
CA ILE A 72 -16.14 2.87 14.67
C ILE A 72 -15.49 4.11 15.28
N TYR A 73 -15.67 4.34 16.58
CA TYR A 73 -15.06 5.45 17.29
C TYR A 73 -13.56 5.22 17.49
N SER A 74 -13.17 4.02 17.92
CA SER A 74 -11.76 3.61 17.97
C SER A 74 -11.10 3.67 16.59
N LEU A 75 -11.81 3.24 15.55
CA LEU A 75 -11.32 3.32 14.18
C LEU A 75 -11.11 4.78 13.75
N ALA A 76 -12.04 5.68 14.07
CA ALA A 76 -11.92 7.10 13.75
C ALA A 76 -10.67 7.76 14.36
N SER A 77 -10.19 7.28 15.50
CA SER A 77 -8.94 7.78 16.11
C SER A 77 -7.69 7.37 15.34
N VAL A 78 -7.63 6.13 14.82
CA VAL A 78 -6.43 5.62 14.13
C VAL A 78 -6.44 5.90 12.63
N LEU A 79 -7.63 5.98 12.01
CA LEU A 79 -7.81 6.09 10.56
C LEU A 79 -7.01 7.25 9.93
N PRO A 80 -6.94 8.47 10.52
CA PRO A 80 -6.18 9.58 9.94
C PRO A 80 -4.68 9.32 9.81
N LEU A 81 -4.13 8.37 10.58
CA LEU A 81 -2.70 8.10 10.64
C LEU A 81 -2.27 6.98 9.69
N LEU A 82 -3.19 6.13 9.24
CA LEU A 82 -2.86 4.89 8.52
C LEU A 82 -2.10 5.16 7.22
N ALA A 83 -2.57 6.09 6.38
CA ALA A 83 -1.92 6.39 5.11
C ALA A 83 -0.46 6.83 5.28
N ALA A 84 -0.17 7.64 6.30
CA ALA A 84 1.18 8.07 6.61
C ALA A 84 2.02 6.93 7.22
N LYS A 85 1.42 6.07 8.06
CA LYS A 85 2.09 4.87 8.60
C LYS A 85 2.46 3.85 7.53
N GLN A 86 1.74 3.79 6.40
CA GLN A 86 2.08 2.97 5.24
C GLN A 86 3.26 3.52 4.43
N ARG A 87 3.51 4.82 4.45
CA ARG A 87 4.59 5.45 3.67
C ARG A 87 5.95 5.17 4.32
N ILE A 88 6.99 5.24 3.51
CA ILE A 88 8.35 5.42 4.02
C ILE A 88 8.43 6.81 4.64
N THR A 89 8.83 6.88 5.90
CA THR A 89 8.92 8.09 6.72
C THR A 89 10.36 8.25 7.20
N ASP A 90 10.76 9.47 7.57
CA ASP A 90 12.08 9.74 8.13
C ASP A 90 12.27 9.00 9.45
N ALA A 91 13.45 8.44 9.70
CA ALA A 91 13.72 7.65 10.90
C ALA A 91 13.60 8.44 12.21
N ASN A 92 13.76 9.77 12.15
CA ASN A 92 13.68 10.66 13.31
C ASN A 92 12.31 11.31 13.50
N ASP A 93 11.36 11.06 12.59
CA ASP A 93 9.98 11.50 12.73
C ASP A 93 9.24 10.61 13.74
N TRP A 94 8.46 11.20 14.65
CA TRP A 94 7.59 10.46 15.56
C TRP A 94 6.61 9.55 14.79
N MET A 95 6.25 9.91 13.56
CA MET A 95 5.46 9.05 12.68
C MET A 95 6.13 7.72 12.35
N SER A 96 7.45 7.59 12.51
CA SER A 96 8.17 6.32 12.37
C SER A 96 8.19 5.49 13.65
N THR A 97 8.24 6.14 14.82
CA THR A 97 8.45 5.46 16.11
C THR A 97 7.17 5.19 16.90
N ASP A 98 6.25 6.15 16.92
CA ASP A 98 5.12 6.12 17.85
C ASP A 98 4.00 5.27 17.28
N ALA A 99 3.80 4.06 17.82
CA ALA A 99 2.92 3.06 17.24
C ALA A 99 1.50 3.04 17.83
N GLU A 100 1.25 3.72 18.96
CA GLU A 100 0.01 3.54 19.73
C GLU A 100 -0.90 4.77 19.68
N VAL A 101 -2.17 4.52 19.39
CA VAL A 101 -3.23 5.53 19.33
C VAL A 101 -4.26 5.24 20.41
N ALA A 102 -4.56 6.22 21.25
CA ALA A 102 -5.53 6.04 22.32
C ALA A 102 -6.97 5.91 21.78
N CYS A 103 -7.80 5.14 22.49
CA CYS A 103 -9.25 5.19 22.34
C CYS A 103 -9.74 6.63 22.52
N PRO A 104 -10.73 7.11 21.74
CA PRO A 104 -11.21 8.49 21.87
C PRO A 104 -11.98 8.72 23.17
N ASP A 105 -12.49 7.66 23.80
CA ASP A 105 -13.07 7.73 25.15
C ASP A 105 -11.94 7.69 26.19
N PRO A 106 -11.69 8.79 26.93
CA PRO A 106 -10.62 8.85 27.92
C PRO A 106 -10.79 7.83 29.05
N GLY A 107 -12.02 7.37 29.33
CA GLY A 107 -12.31 6.40 30.38
C GLY A 107 -12.08 4.94 30.00
N CYS A 108 -11.91 4.63 28.70
CA CYS A 108 -11.80 3.28 28.20
C CYS A 108 -10.41 2.64 28.42
N GLY A 109 -9.35 3.43 28.34
CA GLY A 109 -7.96 2.99 28.54
C GLY A 109 -7.37 2.09 27.44
N SER A 110 -8.17 1.59 26.49
CA SER A 110 -7.66 0.82 25.34
C SER A 110 -6.85 1.69 24.37
N ARG A 111 -5.97 1.04 23.60
CA ARG A 111 -5.14 1.64 22.56
C ARG A 111 -5.17 0.77 21.31
N LEU A 112 -4.85 1.36 20.16
CA LEU A 112 -4.61 0.65 18.90
C LEU A 112 -3.13 0.79 18.56
N ARG A 113 -2.44 -0.34 18.42
CA ARG A 113 -1.03 -0.43 18.05
C ARG A 113 -0.91 -0.72 16.56
N VAL A 114 -0.20 0.14 15.84
CA VAL A 114 0.05 0.02 14.40
C VAL A 114 1.42 -0.60 14.17
N GLU A 115 1.46 -1.70 13.44
CA GLU A 115 2.70 -2.42 13.10
C GLU A 115 2.81 -2.59 11.59
N ARG A 116 4.00 -2.33 11.05
CA ARG A 116 4.33 -2.61 9.64
C ARG A 116 4.68 -4.09 9.51
N VAL A 117 3.91 -4.84 8.73
CA VAL A 117 4.03 -6.32 8.66
C VAL A 117 4.52 -6.85 7.32
N GLY A 118 4.64 -5.99 6.30
CA GLY A 118 5.16 -6.36 4.99
C GLY A 118 5.28 -5.15 4.07
N ARG A 119 5.99 -5.29 2.96
CA ARG A 119 6.04 -4.28 1.88
C ARG A 119 5.29 -4.79 0.67
N ARG A 120 4.53 -3.90 0.05
CA ARG A 120 3.75 -4.17 -1.16
C ARG A 120 4.15 -3.18 -2.23
N ARG A 121 4.48 -3.70 -3.41
CA ARG A 121 4.79 -2.91 -4.60
C ARG A 121 3.50 -2.59 -5.34
N PHE A 122 3.38 -1.35 -5.76
CA PHE A 122 2.32 -0.81 -6.61
C PHE A 122 2.94 -0.18 -7.85
N ARG A 123 2.15 0.00 -8.89
CA ARG A 123 2.47 0.88 -10.03
C ARG A 123 1.50 2.04 -10.07
N HIS A 124 2.00 3.24 -10.33
CA HIS A 124 1.16 4.44 -10.41
C HIS A 124 0.03 4.28 -11.43
N GLY A 125 0.32 3.78 -12.63
CA GLY A 125 -0.69 3.60 -13.68
C GLY A 125 -1.80 2.61 -13.32
N GLU A 126 -1.60 1.75 -12.32
CA GLU A 126 -2.60 0.81 -11.83
C GLU A 126 -3.55 1.45 -10.80
N VAL A 127 -3.13 2.53 -10.13
CA VAL A 127 -3.86 3.13 -8.99
C VAL A 127 -4.24 4.60 -9.21
N SER A 128 -3.87 5.19 -10.35
CA SER A 128 -4.19 6.58 -10.67
C SER A 128 -4.45 6.77 -12.15
N VAL A 129 -5.50 7.54 -12.45
CA VAL A 129 -5.81 7.99 -13.81
C VAL A 129 -5.04 9.26 -14.20
N VAL A 130 -4.38 9.91 -13.24
CA VAL A 130 -3.59 11.12 -13.48
C VAL A 130 -2.23 10.70 -14.00
N GLU A 131 -1.75 11.26 -15.11
CA GLU A 131 -0.43 10.92 -15.63
C GLU A 131 0.70 11.35 -14.69
N LEU A 132 1.73 10.50 -14.55
CA LEU A 132 2.98 10.88 -13.89
C LEU A 132 3.72 11.91 -14.73
N ARG A 133 3.60 13.19 -14.36
CA ARG A 133 4.47 14.24 -14.89
C ARG A 133 5.82 14.15 -14.18
N ARG A 134 6.84 13.65 -14.87
CA ARG A 134 8.22 13.80 -14.39
C ARG A 134 8.65 15.26 -14.58
N GLY A 135 8.77 15.99 -13.48
CA GLY A 135 9.43 17.30 -13.44
C GLY A 135 10.95 17.12 -13.46
N ARG A 136 11.61 17.83 -14.38
CA ARG A 136 13.07 17.96 -14.46
C ARG A 136 13.63 18.57 -13.15
N GLY A 137 14.52 17.87 -12.46
CA GLY A 137 15.44 18.41 -11.44
C GLY A 137 16.66 17.48 -11.42
N GLU A 138 17.92 17.92 -11.49
CA GLU A 138 18.52 19.13 -10.95
C GLU A 138 19.64 19.65 -11.89
N LYS A 139 19.64 20.96 -12.19
CA LYS A 139 20.84 21.76 -12.41
C LYS A 139 20.61 23.09 -11.69
N GLU A 140 20.85 23.09 -10.39
CA GLU A 140 21.19 24.31 -9.65
C GLU A 140 22.57 24.11 -9.04
N GLU A 141 23.57 24.53 -9.81
CA GLU A 141 24.84 24.99 -9.26
C GLU A 141 25.12 26.32 -9.96
N LYS A 142 24.96 27.42 -9.22
CA LYS A 142 25.67 28.67 -9.49
C LYS A 142 25.78 29.51 -8.22
#